data_AF-A0A814HYU6-F1
#
_entry.id   AF-A0A814HYU6-F1
#
_cell.length_a   1.000
_cell.length_b   1.000
_cell.length_c   1.000
_cell.angle_alpha   90.00
_cell.angle_beta   90.00
_cell.angle_gamma   90.00
#
_symmetry.space_group_name_H-M   'P 1'
#
loop_
_entity.id
_entity.type
_entity.pdbx_description
1 polymer ?
#
loop_
_entity_poly.entity_id
_entity_poly.type
_entity_poly.pdbx_seq_one_letter_code
_entity_poly.pdbx_strand_id
1 'polypeptide(L)'
;MEEWITNNVAKFRAFIAAAVANTIGDGSNTYLLLGPIGTGAFGNDVTHIGYVFRDVLRSEMMGSDGPIRNAFENIWFVSTDKWKNELFEKILNEETMVETE
;
A
#
# COMPACT_ATOMS: atom_id res chain seq x y z
N MET A 1 11.32 13.70 -15.67
CA MET A 1 11.80 12.62 -14.77
C MET A 1 11.68 13.05 -13.32
N GLU A 2 12.15 14.25 -12.95
CA GLU A 2 11.97 14.83 -11.61
C GLU A 2 10.49 14.97 -11.21
N GLU A 3 9.64 15.50 -12.10
CA GLU A 3 8.21 15.72 -11.85
C GLU A 3 7.40 14.43 -11.56
N TRP A 4 7.87 13.29 -12.09
CA TRP A 4 7.27 11.97 -11.83
C TRP A 4 7.59 11.47 -10.42
N ILE A 5 8.83 11.68 -9.96
CA ILE A 5 9.27 11.35 -8.61
C ILE A 5 8.50 12.22 -7.61
N THR A 6 8.39 13.52 -7.87
CA THR A 6 7.70 14.47 -6.97
C THR A 6 6.23 14.10 -6.77
N ASN A 7 5.52 13.74 -7.86
CA ASN A 7 4.10 13.40 -7.80
C ASN A 7 3.80 12.06 -7.13
N ASN A 8 4.66 11.05 -7.31
CA ASN A 8 4.48 9.75 -6.65
C ASN A 8 4.89 9.80 -5.17
N VAL A 9 5.93 10.56 -4.83
CA VAL A 9 6.35 10.79 -3.43
C VAL A 9 5.27 11.54 -2.64
N ALA A 10 4.60 12.54 -3.24
CA ALA A 10 3.50 13.25 -2.58
C ALA A 10 2.33 12.34 -2.20
N LYS A 11 1.95 11.40 -3.09
CA LYS A 11 0.89 10.41 -2.82
C LYS A 11 1.30 9.42 -1.74
N PHE A 12 2.56 9.00 -1.73
CA PHE A 12 3.12 8.16 -0.67
C PHE A 12 3.17 8.88 0.69
N ARG A 13 3.45 10.18 0.72
CA ARG A 13 3.43 10.98 1.96
C ARG A 13 2.04 11.09 2.56
N ALA A 14 0.98 11.21 1.75
CA ALA A 14 -0.39 11.23 2.25
C ALA A 14 -0.76 9.90 2.94
N PHE A 15 -0.30 8.78 2.38
CA PHE A 15 -0.44 7.46 3.00
C PHE A 15 0.28 7.36 4.35
N ILE A 16 1.55 7.77 4.41
CA ILE A 16 2.34 7.76 5.66
C ILE A 16 1.71 8.71 6.70
N ALA A 17 1.26 9.89 6.29
CA ALA A 17 0.61 10.85 7.19
C ALA A 17 -0.69 10.30 7.80
N ALA A 18 -1.50 9.59 7.01
CA ALA A 18 -2.70 8.93 7.51
C ALA A 18 -2.35 7.81 8.51
N ALA A 19 -1.30 7.02 8.23
CA ALA A 19 -0.83 6.00 9.16
C ALA A 19 -0.32 6.62 10.48
N VAL A 20 0.46 7.70 10.42
CA VAL A 20 0.97 8.44 11.60
C VAL A 20 -0.17 9.06 12.42
N ALA A 21 -1.23 9.55 11.78
CA ALA A 21 -2.38 10.06 12.52
C ALA A 21 -3.07 8.97 13.37
N ASN A 22 -2.94 7.70 12.98
CA ASN A 22 -3.58 6.58 13.66
C ASN A 22 -2.68 5.86 14.67
N THR A 23 -1.40 6.20 14.82
CA THR A 23 -0.53 5.50 15.80
C THR A 23 -0.91 5.73 17.26
N ILE A 24 -1.74 6.73 17.52
CA ILE A 24 -2.26 7.02 18.86
C ILE A 24 -3.61 6.29 19.10
N GLY A 25 -4.22 5.74 18.05
CA GLY A 25 -5.43 4.91 18.10
C GLY A 25 -5.16 3.45 17.70
N ASP A 26 -6.17 2.58 17.79
CA ASP A 26 -6.09 1.17 17.37
C ASP A 26 -6.42 0.96 15.87
N GLY A 27 -6.56 2.06 15.11
CA GLY A 27 -6.94 2.03 13.70
C GLY A 27 -8.41 1.67 13.41
N SER A 28 -9.23 1.40 14.43
CA SER A 28 -10.60 0.86 14.33
C SER A 28 -11.65 1.74 13.63
N ASN A 29 -11.31 2.98 13.27
CA ASN A 29 -12.20 3.88 12.53
C ASN A 29 -11.52 4.49 11.30
N THR A 30 -10.39 3.91 10.89
CA THR A 30 -9.61 4.45 9.77
C THR A 30 -9.60 3.51 8.59
N TYR A 31 -10.09 4.04 7.49
CA TYR A 31 -10.33 3.36 6.24
C TYR A 31 -9.45 3.95 5.16
N LEU A 32 -8.87 3.10 4.33
CA LEU A 32 -8.04 3.55 3.22
C LEU A 32 -8.54 2.96 1.90
N LEU A 33 -8.74 3.85 0.92
CA LEU A 33 -9.05 3.48 -0.45
C LEU A 33 -7.85 3.87 -1.34
N LEU A 34 -7.19 2.86 -1.90
CA LEU A 34 -6.05 2.99 -2.80
C LEU A 34 -6.41 2.47 -4.18
N GLY A 35 -5.53 2.71 -5.15
CA GLY A 35 -5.61 2.13 -6.49
C GLY A 35 -4.22 1.75 -7.01
N PRO A 36 -4.13 1.07 -8.16
CA PRO A 36 -2.87 0.67 -8.77
C PRO A 36 -2.14 1.90 -9.36
N ILE A 37 -1.50 2.68 -8.50
CA ILE A 37 -0.94 4.00 -8.80
C ILE A 37 0.05 3.93 -9.97
N GLY A 38 -0.17 4.78 -10.98
CA GLY A 38 0.76 4.94 -12.10
C GLY A 38 0.72 3.81 -13.14
N THR A 39 -0.20 2.86 -13.03
CA THR A 39 -0.28 1.71 -13.97
C THR A 39 -1.13 1.96 -15.22
N GLY A 40 -1.71 3.16 -15.35
CA GLY A 40 -2.44 3.61 -16.54
C GLY A 40 -1.53 4.42 -17.45
N ALA A 41 -1.78 5.72 -17.54
CA ALA A 41 -1.04 6.65 -18.41
C ALA A 41 0.48 6.68 -18.17
N PHE A 42 0.94 6.36 -16.96
CA PHE A 42 2.36 6.36 -16.62
C PHE A 42 3.06 5.03 -16.94
N GLY A 43 2.32 3.98 -17.30
CA GLY A 43 2.88 2.72 -17.77
C GLY A 43 3.68 1.92 -16.73
N ASN A 44 3.49 2.17 -15.43
CA ASN A 44 4.13 1.36 -14.40
C ASN A 44 3.64 -0.09 -14.47
N ASP A 45 4.53 -1.03 -14.20
CA ASP A 45 4.17 -2.44 -14.09
C ASP A 45 3.25 -2.68 -12.88
N VAL A 46 2.08 -3.27 -13.12
CA VAL A 46 1.05 -3.47 -12.08
C VAL A 46 1.53 -4.42 -10.99
N THR A 47 2.23 -5.49 -11.39
CA THR A 47 2.75 -6.50 -10.47
C THR A 47 3.78 -5.89 -9.53
N HIS A 48 4.72 -5.13 -10.08
CA HIS A 48 5.75 -4.44 -9.32
C HIS A 48 5.14 -3.44 -8.32
N ILE A 49 4.18 -2.62 -8.74
CA ILE A 49 3.50 -1.68 -7.84
C ILE A 49 2.74 -2.44 -6.74
N GLY A 50 2.11 -3.57 -7.06
CA GLY A 50 1.47 -4.44 -6.06
C GLY A 50 2.45 -4.90 -4.98
N TYR A 51 3.64 -5.37 -5.38
CA TYR A 51 4.68 -5.80 -4.43
C TYR A 51 5.21 -4.65 -3.58
N VAL A 52 5.43 -3.47 -4.18
CA VAL A 52 5.83 -2.26 -3.44
C VAL A 52 4.80 -1.92 -2.34
N PHE A 53 3.50 -1.97 -2.66
CA PHE A 53 2.46 -1.74 -1.65
C PHE A 53 2.45 -2.80 -0.56
N ARG A 54 2.60 -4.08 -0.91
CA ARG A 54 2.68 -5.17 0.06
C ARG A 54 3.83 -4.94 1.05
N ASP A 55 5.02 -4.64 0.54
CA ASP A 55 6.21 -4.49 1.35
C ASP A 55 6.09 -3.27 2.28
N VAL A 56 5.52 -2.17 1.79
CA VAL A 56 5.22 -0.98 2.59
C VAL A 56 4.19 -1.29 3.69
N LEU A 57 3.10 -1.97 3.36
CA LEU A 57 2.06 -2.31 4.33
C LEU A 57 2.55 -3.26 5.43
N ARG A 58 3.54 -4.10 5.12
CA ARG A 58 4.19 -5.01 6.07
C ARG A 58 5.33 -4.38 6.86
N SER A 59 5.84 -3.23 6.42
CA SER A 59 6.91 -2.52 7.10
C SER A 59 6.42 -1.92 8.42
N GLU A 60 7.29 -1.87 9.42
CA GLU A 60 7.05 -1.12 10.65
C GLU A 60 7.12 0.38 10.37
N MET A 61 6.22 1.14 10.98
CA MET A 61 6.32 2.59 10.97
C MET A 61 7.16 3.06 12.14
N MET A 62 7.91 4.14 11.95
CA MET A 62 8.64 4.78 13.04
C MET A 62 7.65 5.21 14.15
N GLY A 63 7.72 4.54 15.30
CA GLY A 63 6.84 4.80 16.44
C GLY A 63 5.52 4.01 16.46
N SER A 64 5.36 2.94 15.67
CA SER A 64 4.22 2.01 15.79
C SER A 64 4.62 0.66 16.36
N ASP A 65 3.76 0.08 17.20
CA ASP A 65 3.88 -1.31 17.65
C ASP A 65 3.29 -2.25 16.57
N GLY A 66 4.04 -2.41 15.47
CA GLY A 66 3.72 -3.36 14.39
C GLY A 66 3.60 -2.75 12.99
N PRO A 67 3.18 -3.56 11.99
CA PRO A 67 3.13 -3.16 10.59
C PRO A 67 2.18 -2.00 10.30
N ILE A 68 2.48 -1.20 9.28
CA ILE A 68 1.63 -0.08 8.82
C ILE A 68 0.20 -0.53 8.51
N ARG A 69 -0.03 -1.75 8.02
CA ARG A 69 -1.37 -2.30 7.78
C ARG A 69 -2.28 -2.22 9.00
N ASN A 70 -1.72 -2.32 10.21
CA ASN A 70 -2.47 -2.32 11.47
C ASN A 70 -2.92 -0.91 11.86
N ALA A 71 -2.39 0.14 11.23
CA ALA A 71 -2.86 1.51 11.43
C ALA A 71 -4.23 1.78 10.78
N PHE A 72 -4.81 0.80 10.10
CA PHE A 72 -6.07 0.91 9.37
C PHE A 72 -6.95 -0.30 9.68
N GLU A 73 -8.24 -0.10 9.87
CA GLU A 73 -9.20 -1.21 9.98
C GLU A 73 -9.26 -1.96 8.64
N ASN A 74 -9.52 -1.22 7.57
CA ASN A 74 -9.62 -1.76 6.21
C ASN A 74 -8.84 -0.94 5.19
N ILE A 75 -8.24 -1.66 4.24
CA ILE A 75 -7.56 -1.11 3.08
C ILE A 75 -8.15 -1.76 1.84
N TRP A 76 -8.74 -0.97 0.95
CA TRP A 76 -9.27 -1.42 -0.33
C TRP A 76 -8.40 -0.93 -1.46
N PHE A 77 -8.06 -1.82 -2.39
CA PHE A 77 -7.43 -1.46 -3.66
C PHE A 77 -8.46 -1.55 -4.77
N VAL A 78 -8.74 -0.41 -5.42
CA VAL A 78 -9.82 -0.28 -6.40
C VAL A 78 -9.31 0.29 -7.71
N SER A 79 -9.71 -0.38 -8.79
CA SER A 79 -9.48 -0.06 -10.19
C SER A 79 -10.75 -0.32 -10.99
N THR A 80 -10.95 0.44 -12.07
CA THR A 80 -11.98 0.13 -13.08
C THR A 80 -11.66 -1.15 -13.85
N ASP A 81 -10.38 -1.52 -13.93
CA ASP A 81 -9.91 -2.75 -14.56
C ASP A 81 -9.98 -3.90 -13.55
N LYS A 82 -10.92 -4.83 -13.73
CA LYS A 82 -11.14 -5.97 -12.81
C LYS A 82 -9.87 -6.78 -12.54
N TRP A 83 -9.10 -7.07 -13.58
CA TRP A 83 -7.88 -7.89 -13.47
C TRP A 83 -6.80 -7.25 -12.57
N LYS A 84 -6.76 -5.91 -12.46
CA LYS A 84 -5.83 -5.22 -11.55
C LYS A 84 -6.24 -5.43 -10.10
N ASN A 85 -7.54 -5.43 -9.81
CA ASN A 85 -8.06 -5.71 -8.46
C ASN A 85 -7.72 -7.15 -8.06
N GLU A 86 -7.98 -8.12 -8.94
CA GLU A 86 -7.67 -9.54 -8.72
C GLU A 86 -6.17 -9.77 -8.49
N LEU A 87 -5.31 -9.11 -9.26
CA LEU A 87 -3.86 -9.20 -9.10
C LEU A 87 -3.38 -8.60 -7.76
N PHE A 88 -3.90 -7.43 -7.38
CA PHE A 88 -3.55 -6.81 -6.10
C PHE A 88 -4.03 -7.66 -4.91
N GLU A 89 -5.24 -8.19 -4.97
CA GLU A 89 -5.78 -9.10 -3.96
C GLU A 89 -4.88 -10.33 -3.81
N LYS A 90 -4.45 -10.93 -4.93
CA LYS A 90 -3.50 -12.05 -4.90
C LYS A 90 -2.19 -11.66 -4.22
N ILE A 91 -1.53 -10.59 -4.68
CA ILE A 91 -0.22 -10.17 -4.16
C ILE A 91 -0.27 -9.86 -2.66
N LEU A 92 -1.33 -9.20 -2.20
CA LEU A 92 -1.46 -8.81 -0.79
C LEU A 92 -1.74 -9.99 0.13
N ASN A 93 -2.43 -11.02 -0.39
CA ASN A 93 -2.75 -12.25 0.35
C ASN A 93 -1.69 -13.34 0.18
N GLU A 94 -0.67 -13.17 -0.67
CA GLU A 94 0.45 -14.10 -0.78
C GLU A 94 1.21 -14.17 0.55
N GLU A 95 1.12 -15.31 1.24
CA GLU A 95 2.02 -15.62 2.34
C GLU A 95 3.44 -15.75 1.79
N THR A 96 4.39 -15.03 2.38
CA THR A 96 5.81 -15.23 2.08
C THR A 96 6.17 -16.63 2.56
N MET A 97 6.38 -17.57 1.65
CA MET A 97 7.03 -18.83 2.00
C MET A 97 8.44 -18.48 2.48
N VAL A 98 8.66 -18.58 3.79
CA VAL A 98 10.00 -18.53 4.36
C VAL A 98 10.61 -19.89 4.04
N GLU A 99 11.51 -19.96 3.06
CA GLU A 99 12.40 -21.11 2.91
C GLU A 99 13.25 -21.17 4.18
N THR A 100 12.92 -22.09 5.09
CA THR A 100 13.79 -22.48 6.18
C THR A 100 14.92 -23.32 5.58
N GLU A 101 16.13 -22.77 5.58
CA GLU A 101 17.39 -23.51 5.33
C GLU A 101 17.60 -24.67 6.31
#